data_AF-A0A9E2XBJ0-F1
#
_entry.id   AF-A0A9E2XBJ0-F1
#
_cell.length_a   1.000
_cell.length_b   1.000
_cell.length_c   1.000
_cell.angle_alpha   90.00
_cell.angle_beta   90.00
_cell.angle_gamma   90.00
#
_symmetry.space_group_name_H-M   'P 1'
#
loop_
_entity.id
_entity.type
_entity.pdbx_description
1 polymer ?
#
loop_
_entity_poly.entity_id
_entity_poly.type
_entity_poly.pdbx_seq_one_letter_code
_entity_poly.pdbx_strand_id
1 'polypeptide(L)'
;MRWLLVVALPALAACTPATNVACAPPLQPALEIDLYFGRDRAAGGEVSEAEWLAFLAESVTPRFPDGLSVLDVEGQLRDGAGQIVRERSKLLIVVVFDAPAHQGKVRSIVDAYAKRFGQSAVFRVEHGVCAAADHPLVGAGGEPNPR
;
A
#
# COMPACT_ATOMS: atom_id res chain seq x y z
N MET A 1 9.53 -6.25 -62.03
CA MET A 1 10.22 -5.62 -60.88
C MET A 1 9.28 -5.71 -59.67
N ARG A 2 9.55 -6.60 -58.69
CA ARG A 2 8.69 -6.81 -57.50
C ARG A 2 8.85 -5.62 -56.55
N TRP A 3 7.76 -4.96 -56.19
CA TRP A 3 7.74 -3.95 -55.12
C TRP A 3 7.68 -4.66 -53.77
N LEU A 4 8.70 -4.46 -52.93
CA LEU A 4 8.67 -4.90 -51.53
C LEU A 4 8.00 -3.79 -50.71
N LEU A 5 6.78 -4.06 -50.24
CA LEU A 5 6.12 -3.27 -49.20
C LEU A 5 6.84 -3.52 -47.87
N VAL A 6 7.61 -2.53 -47.41
CA VAL A 6 8.16 -2.51 -46.05
C VAL A 6 7.03 -2.05 -45.12
N VAL A 7 6.39 -3.00 -44.44
CA VAL A 7 5.47 -2.69 -43.34
C VAL A 7 6.31 -2.35 -42.11
N ALA A 8 6.47 -1.07 -41.84
CA ALA A 8 7.07 -0.59 -40.60
C ALA A 8 6.10 -0.85 -39.44
N LEU A 9 6.35 -1.87 -38.63
CA LEU A 9 5.67 -2.06 -37.35
C LEU A 9 6.09 -0.92 -36.41
N PRO A 10 5.15 -0.11 -35.88
CA PRO A 10 5.48 0.87 -34.86
C PRO A 10 5.83 0.13 -33.57
N ALA A 11 7.05 0.33 -33.07
CA ALA A 11 7.44 -0.12 -31.75
C ALA A 11 6.65 0.67 -30.71
N LEU A 12 5.64 0.04 -30.11
CA LEU A 12 4.94 0.57 -28.95
C LEU A 12 5.93 0.59 -27.78
N ALA A 13 6.58 1.74 -27.56
CA ALA A 13 7.32 1.99 -26.34
C ALA A 13 6.31 2.04 -25.18
N ALA A 14 6.23 0.95 -24.42
CA ALA A 14 5.47 0.93 -23.18
C ALA A 14 6.15 1.87 -22.19
N CYS A 15 5.58 3.06 -22.00
CA CYS A 15 5.95 3.92 -20.87
C CYS A 15 5.52 3.21 -19.58
N THR A 16 6.41 2.42 -18.99
CA THR A 16 6.29 2.08 -17.58
C THR A 16 6.55 3.35 -16.79
N PRO A 17 5.59 3.87 -15.99
CA PRO A 17 5.86 4.99 -15.11
C PRO A 17 6.86 4.50 -14.05
N ALA A 18 8.14 4.72 -14.31
CA ALA A 18 9.16 4.57 -13.29
C ALA A 18 9.06 5.80 -12.39
N THR A 19 8.60 5.59 -11.15
CA THR A 19 8.78 6.55 -10.05
C THR A 19 10.27 6.59 -9.70
N ASN A 20 11.08 7.13 -10.61
CA ASN A 20 12.51 7.33 -10.41
C ASN A 20 12.71 8.54 -9.50
N VAL A 21 12.49 8.34 -8.20
CA VAL A 21 12.95 9.28 -7.19
C VAL A 21 14.47 9.13 -7.11
N ALA A 22 15.21 10.18 -7.46
CA ALA A 22 16.66 10.21 -7.30
C ALA A 22 16.98 10.55 -5.83
N CYS A 23 17.60 9.62 -5.13
CA CYS A 23 17.92 9.75 -3.71
C CYS A 23 19.41 10.03 -3.49
N ALA A 24 19.70 10.92 -2.54
CA ALA A 24 21.06 11.14 -2.06
C ALA A 24 21.43 10.07 -1.02
N PRO A 25 22.62 9.45 -1.10
CA PRO A 25 23.08 8.52 -0.07
C PRO A 25 23.07 9.16 1.34
N PRO A 26 22.73 8.41 2.40
CA PRO A 26 22.49 6.96 2.41
C PRO A 26 21.05 6.54 2.04
N LEU A 27 20.18 7.47 1.67
CA LEU A 27 18.79 7.15 1.33
C LEU A 27 18.69 6.43 -0.03
N GLN A 28 17.75 5.49 -0.11
CA GLN A 28 17.45 4.71 -1.29
C GLN A 28 16.02 4.98 -1.76
N PRO A 29 15.72 4.84 -3.07
CA PRO A 29 14.36 4.91 -3.56
C PRO A 29 13.49 3.83 -2.90
N ALA A 30 12.34 4.24 -2.40
CA ALA A 30 11.35 3.38 -1.77
C ALA A 30 9.94 3.87 -2.12
N LEU A 31 8.94 3.11 -1.67
CA LEU A 31 7.54 3.49 -1.78
C LEU A 31 6.91 3.55 -0.39
N GLU A 32 6.31 4.68 -0.05
CA GLU A 32 5.42 4.82 1.09
C GLU A 32 3.99 4.49 0.62
N ILE A 33 3.34 3.57 1.34
CA ILE A 33 2.00 3.10 1.05
C ILE A 33 1.12 3.45 2.24
N ASP A 34 0.14 4.29 1.98
CA ASP A 34 -0.86 4.71 2.94
C ASP A 34 -2.16 3.98 2.66
N LEU A 35 -2.69 3.30 3.68
CA LEU A 35 -4.00 2.63 3.62
C LEU A 35 -4.91 3.22 4.70
N TYR A 36 -6.02 3.80 4.27
CA TYR A 36 -7.01 4.41 5.14
C TYR A 36 -8.19 3.45 5.32
N PHE A 37 -8.32 2.94 6.54
CA PHE A 37 -9.35 2.01 6.94
C PHE A 37 -10.45 2.73 7.70
N GLY A 38 -11.56 3.03 6.99
CA GLY A 38 -12.80 3.47 7.61
C GLY A 38 -13.29 2.46 8.64
N ARG A 39 -13.73 2.93 9.81
CA ARG A 39 -14.17 2.06 10.91
C ARG A 39 -15.68 1.93 11.00
N ASP A 40 -16.44 2.79 10.33
CA ASP A 40 -17.91 2.78 10.38
C ASP A 40 -18.47 1.61 9.58
N ARG A 41 -19.38 0.82 10.18
CA ARG A 41 -19.94 -0.36 9.51
C ARG A 41 -21.24 0.00 8.79
N ALA A 42 -21.45 -0.58 7.61
CA ALA A 42 -22.70 -0.42 6.87
C ALA A 42 -23.94 -0.89 7.67
N ALA A 43 -23.79 -1.92 8.49
CA ALA A 43 -24.85 -2.43 9.37
C ALA A 43 -25.03 -1.62 10.68
N GLY A 44 -24.27 -0.53 10.85
CA GLY A 44 -24.22 0.26 12.07
C GLY A 44 -23.13 -0.21 13.05
N GLY A 45 -22.72 0.72 13.91
CA GLY A 45 -21.60 0.54 14.82
C GLY A 45 -20.24 0.77 14.15
N GLU A 46 -19.19 0.50 14.90
CA GLU A 46 -17.81 0.77 14.49
C GLU A 46 -16.93 -0.44 14.75
N VAL A 47 -15.91 -0.66 13.90
CA VAL A 47 -14.79 -1.56 14.21
C VAL A 47 -14.11 -1.06 15.48
N SER A 48 -14.22 -1.84 16.56
CA SER A 48 -13.61 -1.50 17.85
C SER A 48 -12.08 -1.58 17.81
N GLU A 49 -11.42 -1.00 18.81
CA GLU A 49 -9.96 -1.04 18.88
C GLU A 49 -9.43 -2.48 19.00
N ALA A 50 -10.12 -3.32 19.77
CA ALA A 50 -9.76 -4.72 19.91
C ALA A 50 -9.87 -5.48 18.58
N GLU A 51 -10.93 -5.24 17.81
CA GLU A 51 -11.11 -5.85 16.48
C GLU A 51 -10.07 -5.35 15.47
N TRP A 52 -9.71 -4.07 15.54
CA TRP A 52 -8.63 -3.50 14.74
C TRP A 52 -7.28 -4.14 15.07
N LEU A 53 -6.92 -4.25 16.35
CA LEU A 53 -5.68 -4.88 16.79
C LEU A 53 -5.61 -6.36 16.38
N ALA A 54 -6.73 -7.08 16.45
CA ALA A 54 -6.81 -8.46 15.96
C ALA A 54 -6.60 -8.52 14.43
N PHE A 55 -7.22 -7.61 13.68
CA PHE A 55 -6.98 -7.52 12.23
C PHE A 55 -5.52 -7.21 11.90
N LEU A 56 -4.87 -6.28 12.61
CA LEU A 56 -3.45 -5.98 12.45
C LEU A 56 -2.60 -7.23 12.64
N ALA A 57 -2.77 -7.91 13.78
CA ALA A 57 -1.98 -9.08 14.13
C ALA A 57 -2.16 -10.26 13.16
N GLU A 58 -3.39 -10.51 12.70
CA GLU A 58 -3.72 -11.67 11.88
C GLU A 58 -3.51 -11.44 10.37
N SER A 59 -3.71 -10.20 9.91
CA SER A 59 -3.78 -9.89 8.48
C SER A 59 -2.67 -8.96 8.00
N VAL A 60 -2.19 -8.03 8.82
CA VAL A 60 -1.25 -7.00 8.37
C VAL A 60 0.18 -7.36 8.72
N THR A 61 0.48 -7.54 10.02
CA THR A 61 1.83 -7.80 10.52
C THR A 61 2.52 -9.00 9.84
N PRO A 62 1.85 -10.14 9.56
CA PRO A 62 2.50 -11.25 8.87
C PRO A 62 2.94 -10.94 7.43
N ARG A 63 2.36 -9.91 6.80
CA ARG A 63 2.70 -9.49 5.43
C ARG A 63 3.76 -8.39 5.41
N PHE A 64 3.84 -7.59 6.48
CA PHE A 64 4.84 -6.54 6.70
C PHE A 64 5.57 -6.75 8.03
N PRO A 65 6.35 -7.83 8.18
CA PRO A 65 7.03 -8.17 9.43
C PRO A 65 8.14 -7.19 9.77
N ASP A 66 8.68 -6.50 8.76
CA ASP A 66 9.80 -5.56 8.89
C ASP A 66 9.41 -4.26 9.61
N GLY A 67 8.11 -3.95 9.66
CA GLY A 67 7.58 -2.77 10.34
C GLY A 67 6.42 -2.10 9.61
N LEU A 68 5.63 -1.37 10.38
CA LEU A 68 4.52 -0.53 9.94
C LEU A 68 4.21 0.51 11.02
N SER A 69 3.53 1.58 10.64
CA SER A 69 3.01 2.58 11.58
C SER A 69 1.49 2.68 11.43
N VAL A 70 0.80 2.98 12.54
CA VAL A 70 -0.64 3.19 12.53
C VAL A 70 -0.98 4.49 13.25
N LEU A 71 -1.81 5.32 12.63
CA LEU A 71 -2.35 6.55 13.22
C LEU A 71 -3.88 6.48 13.27
N ASP A 72 -4.45 7.09 14.32
CA ASP A 72 -5.86 7.44 14.35
C ASP A 72 -6.09 8.72 13.55
N VAL A 73 -7.01 8.68 12.60
CA VAL A 73 -7.38 9.83 11.78
C VAL A 73 -8.89 9.98 11.72
N GLU A 74 -9.37 11.21 11.61
CA GLU A 74 -10.79 11.50 11.39
C GLU A 74 -10.98 12.13 10.01
N GLY A 75 -11.76 11.44 9.18
CA GLY A 75 -12.19 11.95 7.89
C GLY A 75 -13.51 12.71 8.02
N GLN A 76 -13.73 13.63 7.10
CA GLN A 76 -15.04 14.23 6.86
C GLN A 76 -15.38 14.09 5.40
N LEU A 77 -16.53 13.50 5.10
CA LEU A 77 -17.02 13.36 3.74
C LEU A 77 -18.47 13.82 3.65
N ARG A 78 -18.86 14.22 2.45
CA ARG A 78 -20.25 14.55 2.15
C ARG A 78 -20.95 13.29 1.66
N ASP A 79 -22.01 12.88 2.34
CA ASP A 79 -22.81 11.74 1.93
C ASP A 79 -23.73 12.07 0.73
N GLY A 80 -24.46 11.07 0.24
CA GLY A 80 -25.41 11.22 -0.88
C GLY A 80 -26.60 12.15 -0.58
N ALA A 81 -26.86 12.45 0.70
CA ALA A 81 -27.88 13.40 1.14
C ALA A 81 -27.31 14.82 1.35
N GLY A 82 -26.02 15.03 1.07
CA GLY A 82 -25.35 16.31 1.21
C GLY A 82 -24.91 16.65 2.65
N GLN A 83 -25.05 15.72 3.60
CA GLN A 83 -24.63 15.89 4.98
C GLN A 83 -23.14 15.62 5.13
N ILE A 84 -22.45 16.38 5.99
CA ILE A 84 -21.07 16.06 6.37
C ILE A 84 -21.12 14.98 7.44
N VAL A 85 -20.65 13.80 7.11
CA VAL A 85 -20.43 12.71 8.04
C VAL A 85 -18.96 12.67 8.44
N ARG A 86 -18.72 12.37 9.71
CA ARG A 86 -17.38 12.17 10.27
C ARG A 86 -17.14 10.69 10.37
N GLU A 87 -16.00 10.24 9.85
CA GLU A 87 -15.63 8.83 9.88
C GLU A 87 -14.31 8.67 10.61
N ARG A 88 -14.32 7.92 11.71
CA ARG A 88 -13.09 7.50 12.37
C ARG A 88 -12.40 6.47 11.51
N SER A 89 -11.10 6.63 11.33
CA SER A 89 -10.29 5.80 10.44
C SER A 89 -8.97 5.44 11.09
N LYS A 90 -8.38 4.34 10.62
CA LYS A 90 -6.98 3.98 10.89
C LYS A 90 -6.16 4.22 9.64
N LEU A 91 -5.12 5.02 9.75
CA LEU A 91 -4.11 5.18 8.70
C LEU A 91 -2.96 4.22 8.98
N LEU A 92 -2.81 3.23 8.12
CA LEU A 92 -1.65 2.34 8.11
C LEU A 92 -0.62 2.86 7.11
N ILE A 93 0.60 3.07 7.57
CA ILE A 93 1.72 3.53 6.75
C ILE A 93 2.76 2.40 6.69
N VAL A 94 3.18 2.05 5.47
CA VAL A 94 4.22 1.05 5.22
C VAL A 94 5.23 1.61 4.21
N VAL A 95 6.51 1.52 4.53
CA VAL A 95 7.59 1.83 3.60
C VAL A 95 8.18 0.53 3.06
N VAL A 96 8.20 0.39 1.73
CA VAL A 96 8.73 -0.80 1.05
C VAL A 96 9.84 -0.42 0.07
N PHE A 97 10.89 -1.24 0.03
CA PHE A 97 12.00 -1.10 -0.92
C PHE A 97 11.82 -2.00 -2.17
N ASP A 98 10.78 -2.83 -2.24
CA ASP A 98 10.50 -3.79 -3.32
C ASP A 98 9.25 -3.44 -4.17
N ALA A 99 9.47 -2.77 -5.30
CA ALA A 99 8.39 -2.12 -6.05
C ALA A 99 7.33 -3.01 -6.76
N PRO A 100 7.45 -4.35 -6.91
CA PRO A 100 6.28 -5.15 -7.33
C PRO A 100 5.65 -6.00 -6.21
N ALA A 101 6.44 -6.54 -5.28
CA ALA A 101 6.00 -7.62 -4.40
C ALA A 101 4.99 -7.17 -3.33
N HIS A 102 4.97 -5.88 -2.99
CA HIS A 102 4.00 -5.31 -2.05
C HIS A 102 2.56 -5.30 -2.58
N GLN A 103 2.33 -5.27 -3.90
CA GLN A 103 0.97 -5.14 -4.46
C GLN A 103 0.05 -6.29 -4.05
N GLY A 104 0.55 -7.53 -4.09
CA GLY A 104 -0.21 -8.72 -3.66
C GLY A 104 -0.50 -8.73 -2.15
N LYS A 105 0.46 -8.25 -1.35
CA LYS A 105 0.32 -8.11 0.11
C LYS A 105 -0.76 -7.09 0.45
N VAL A 106 -0.70 -5.90 -0.14
CA VAL A 106 -1.68 -4.82 0.04
C VAL A 106 -3.07 -5.27 -0.37
N ARG A 107 -3.22 -5.87 -1.55
CA ARG A 107 -4.51 -6.37 -2.02
C ARG A 107 -5.12 -7.38 -1.04
N SER A 108 -4.31 -8.31 -0.55
CA SER A 108 -4.78 -9.31 0.44
C SER A 108 -5.25 -8.68 1.74
N ILE A 109 -4.61 -7.60 2.19
CA ILE A 109 -5.01 -6.85 3.40
C ILE A 109 -6.36 -6.15 3.17
N VAL A 110 -6.51 -5.47 2.04
CA VAL A 110 -7.75 -4.77 1.67
C VAL A 110 -8.91 -5.76 1.55
N ASP A 111 -8.71 -6.87 0.85
CA ASP A 111 -9.72 -7.92 0.68
C ASP A 111 -10.12 -8.54 2.03
N ALA A 112 -9.14 -8.78 2.91
CA ALA A 112 -9.40 -9.30 4.26
C ALA A 112 -10.21 -8.33 5.12
N TYR A 113 -9.88 -7.02 5.08
CA TYR A 113 -10.61 -6.00 5.83
C TYR A 113 -12.05 -5.86 5.33
N ALA A 114 -12.23 -5.75 4.01
CA ALA A 114 -13.54 -5.66 3.36
C ALA A 114 -14.42 -6.86 3.72
N LYS A 115 -13.86 -8.08 3.63
CA LYS A 115 -14.56 -9.31 3.98
C LYS A 115 -14.93 -9.39 5.46
N ARG A 116 -14.02 -8.98 6.36
CA ARG A 116 -14.21 -9.11 7.82
C ARG A 116 -15.21 -8.11 8.37
N PHE A 117 -15.22 -6.88 7.84
CA PHE A 117 -15.98 -5.77 8.42
C PHE A 117 -17.07 -5.19 7.51
N GLY A 118 -17.25 -5.76 6.30
CA GLY A 118 -18.29 -5.34 5.37
C GLY A 118 -18.04 -3.95 4.76
N GLN A 119 -16.77 -3.61 4.54
CA GLN A 119 -16.36 -2.30 4.05
C GLN A 119 -16.39 -2.25 2.52
N SER A 120 -16.89 -1.14 1.98
CA SER A 120 -17.03 -0.94 0.54
C SER A 120 -15.70 -0.56 -0.13
N ALA A 121 -14.77 0.05 0.61
CA ALA A 121 -13.47 0.45 0.11
C ALA A 121 -12.44 0.62 1.24
N VAL A 122 -11.17 0.52 0.88
CA VAL A 122 -10.02 1.02 1.65
C VAL A 122 -9.31 1.99 0.72
N PHE A 123 -9.12 3.23 1.15
CA PHE A 123 -8.43 4.22 0.32
C PHE A 123 -6.92 3.96 0.36
N ARG A 124 -6.26 4.04 -0.79
CA ARG A 124 -4.82 3.78 -0.93
C ARG A 124 -4.14 4.97 -1.59
N VAL A 125 -3.00 5.37 -1.03
CA VAL A 125 -2.08 6.31 -1.67
C VAL A 125 -0.68 5.68 -1.71
N GLU A 126 0.03 5.94 -2.79
CA GLU A 126 1.40 5.45 -3.00
C GLU A 126 2.28 6.63 -3.39
N HIS A 127 3.35 6.84 -2.62
CA HIS A 127 4.30 7.91 -2.84
C HIS A 127 5.70 7.34 -3.04
N GLY A 128 6.37 7.70 -4.14
CA GLY A 128 7.79 7.47 -4.26
C GLY A 128 8.53 8.36 -3.25
N VAL A 129 9.37 7.75 -2.41
CA VAL A 129 10.11 8.45 -1.35
C VAL A 129 11.59 8.05 -1.37
N CYS A 130 12.42 8.82 -0.67
CA CYS A 130 13.76 8.41 -0.30
C CYS A 130 13.74 7.96 1.17
N ALA A 131 14.12 6.72 1.42
CA ALA A 131 14.11 6.14 2.76
C ALA A 131 15.42 5.41 3.06
N ALA A 132 15.76 5.35 4.34
CA ALA A 132 16.83 4.51 4.87
C ALA A 132 16.39 4.01 6.25
N ALA A 133 16.87 2.83 6.63
CA ALA A 133 16.82 2.38 8.00
C ALA A 133 18.24 2.48 8.57
N ASP A 134 18.41 3.19 9.68
CA ASP A 134 19.73 3.35 10.33
C ASP A 134 20.30 2.01 10.84
N HIS A 135 19.44 0.97 10.92
CA HIS A 135 19.79 -0.42 11.19
C HIS A 135 19.05 -1.36 10.21
N PRO A 136 19.59 -2.55 9.90
CA PRO A 136 18.91 -3.51 9.04
C PRO A 136 17.52 -3.85 9.60
N LEU A 137 16.49 -3.74 8.76
CA LEU A 137 15.17 -4.26 9.09
C LEU A 137 15.30 -5.79 9.28
N VAL A 138 14.74 -6.30 10.38
CA VAL A 138 14.79 -7.73 10.71
C VAL A 138 14.16 -8.54 9.58
N GLY A 139 14.99 -9.19 8.75
CA GLY A 139 14.53 -9.98 7.59
C GLY A 139 15.10 -9.54 6.23
N ALA A 140 15.71 -8.36 6.13
CA ALA A 140 16.38 -7.89 4.89
C ALA A 140 17.75 -8.55 4.63
N GLY A 141 18.26 -9.33 5.59
CA GLY A 141 19.51 -10.06 5.51
C GLY A 141 19.35 -11.41 4.81
N GLY A 142 19.35 -11.41 3.48
CA GLY A 142 19.79 -12.58 2.73
C GLY A 142 21.27 -12.80 3.00
N GLU A 143 21.60 -13.51 4.07
CA GLU A 143 22.97 -13.89 4.38
C GLU A 143 23.46 -14.84 3.26
N PRO A 144 24.56 -14.53 2.55
CA PRO A 144 25.13 -15.48 1.61
C PRO A 144 25.66 -16.65 2.42
N ASN A 145 25.05 -17.82 2.21
CA ASN A 145 25.51 -19.11 2.73
C ASN A 145 27.03 -19.27 2.52
N PRO A 146 27.85 -19.25 3.58
CA PRO A 146 29.25 -19.56 3.45
C PRO A 146 29.37 -21.08 3.24
N ARG A 147 29.74 -21.48 2.02
CA ARG A 147 30.25 -22.82 1.76
C ARG A 147 31.66 -22.96 2.32
#